data_AF-A0A2E3NRT2-F1
#
_entry.id   AF-A0A2E3NRT2-F1
#
_cell.length_a   1.000
_cell.length_b   1.000
_cell.length_c   1.000
_cell.angle_alpha   90.00
_cell.angle_beta   90.00
_cell.angle_gamma   90.00
#
_symmetry.space_group_name_H-M   'P 1'
#
loop_
_entity.id
_entity.type
_entity.pdbx_description
1 polymer ?
#
loop_
_entity_poly.entity_id
_entity_poly.type
_entity_poly.pdbx_seq_one_letter_code
_entity_poly.pdbx_strand_id
1 'polypeptide(L)'
;MPEWWLVAALLATGMVLLAGVCLRQRRAIQVLRAAAASLSSAQNATEAVATERERIYRDLHDDIGGRLLTLAHGEHAPEVSALARDVLQDLRAVVSSTQSAEGSLLEILAQIRDEMEQRLDTMGVALIWQQAPNVPDPQLPEADALHLYRIAREAISNSVRHAGASRIRIRVSATDQLLLMDFTDDGEGFPQERIGKGRGTSNMRKRAEELHGNIDWDPGTEGGTKVVLRVPIPPSEGSPATEVQAMIAS
;
A
#
# COMPACT_ATOMS: atom_id res chain seq x y z
N MET A 1 11.87 71.89 46.98
CA MET A 1 10.51 71.34 46.78
C MET A 1 10.67 69.88 46.39
N PRO A 2 10.08 68.90 47.08
CA PRO A 2 10.40 67.50 46.83
C PRO A 2 9.73 66.97 45.55
N GLU A 3 10.51 66.30 44.71
CA GLU A 3 10.12 65.73 43.39
C GLU A 3 9.41 64.36 43.48
N TRP A 4 8.70 64.08 44.58
CA TRP A 4 8.07 62.77 44.84
C TRP A 4 7.02 62.37 43.78
N TRP A 5 6.44 63.34 43.08
CA TRP A 5 5.45 63.11 42.03
C TRP A 5 6.05 62.46 40.76
N LEU A 6 7.33 62.71 40.45
CA LEU A 6 8.03 62.07 39.32
C LEU A 6 8.24 60.57 39.57
N VAL A 7 8.64 60.22 40.79
CA VAL A 7 8.81 58.82 41.21
C VAL A 7 7.46 58.08 41.14
N ALA A 8 6.38 58.71 41.62
CA ALA A 8 5.05 58.14 41.54
C ALA A 8 4.59 57.92 40.08
N ALA A 9 4.87 58.85 39.18
CA ALA A 9 4.53 58.73 37.76
C ALA A 9 5.31 57.60 37.05
N LEU A 10 6.61 57.45 37.35
CA LEU A 10 7.45 56.36 36.84
C LEU A 10 6.99 54.98 37.33
N LEU A 11 6.63 54.87 38.61
CA LEU A 11 6.09 53.61 39.16
C LEU A 11 4.75 53.26 38.52
N ALA A 12 3.86 54.23 38.32
CA ALA A 12 2.56 54.01 37.69
C ALA A 12 2.72 53.55 36.23
N THR A 13 3.59 54.19 35.45
CA THR A 13 3.87 53.79 34.06
C THR A 13 4.53 52.42 33.99
N GLY A 14 5.49 52.12 34.87
CA GLY A 14 6.10 50.80 34.99
C GLY A 14 5.07 49.71 35.30
N MET A 15 4.13 49.98 36.21
CA MET A 15 3.05 49.05 36.57
C MET A 15 2.10 48.79 35.39
N VAL A 16 1.75 49.83 34.63
CA VAL A 16 0.91 49.69 33.42
C VAL A 16 1.62 48.88 32.33
N LEU A 17 2.90 49.11 32.10
CA LEU A 17 3.70 48.34 31.14
C LEU A 17 3.81 46.87 31.55
N LEU A 18 4.11 46.59 32.82
CA LEU A 18 4.16 45.24 33.38
C LEU A 18 2.81 44.53 33.27
N ALA A 19 1.71 45.21 33.59
CA ALA A 19 0.36 44.67 33.41
C ALA A 19 0.07 44.36 31.94
N GLY A 20 0.46 45.24 31.01
CA GLY A 20 0.33 45.02 29.57
C GLY A 20 1.13 43.82 29.06
N VAL A 21 2.37 43.64 29.52
CA VAL A 21 3.21 42.47 29.19
C VAL A 21 2.60 41.19 29.76
N CYS A 22 2.16 41.20 31.03
CA CYS A 22 1.54 40.05 31.67
C CYS A 22 0.22 39.64 30.96
N LEU A 23 -0.60 40.62 30.56
CA LEU A 23 -1.81 40.36 29.78
C LEU A 23 -1.50 39.80 28.38
N ARG A 24 -0.50 40.34 27.68
CA ARG A 24 -0.05 39.79 26.39
C ARG A 24 0.48 38.37 26.53
N GLN A 25 1.29 38.10 27.55
CA GLN A 25 1.84 36.78 27.82
C GLN A 25 0.75 35.77 28.18
N ARG A 26 -0.22 36.16 29.02
CA ARG A 26 -1.39 35.32 29.34
C ARG A 26 -2.23 35.01 28.11
N ARG A 27 -2.50 36.01 27.26
CA ARG A 27 -3.22 35.80 25.99
C ARG A 27 -2.47 34.85 25.06
N ALA A 28 -1.15 35.03 24.90
CA ALA A 28 -0.31 34.15 24.08
C ALA A 28 -0.35 32.69 24.58
N ILE A 29 -0.22 32.48 25.89
CA ILE A 29 -0.30 31.14 26.49
C ILE A 29 -1.70 30.52 26.30
N GLN A 30 -2.77 31.31 26.42
CA GLN A 30 -4.13 30.82 26.19
C GLN A 30 -4.36 30.38 24.73
N VAL A 31 -3.88 31.16 23.76
CA VAL A 31 -3.99 30.82 22.34
C VAL A 31 -3.21 29.53 22.02
N LEU A 32 -1.97 29.41 22.53
CA LEU A 32 -1.16 28.20 22.33
C LEU A 32 -1.81 26.96 22.95
N ARG A 33 -2.37 27.06 24.16
CA ARG A 33 -3.09 25.96 24.82
C ARG A 33 -4.35 25.55 24.05
N ALA A 34 -5.11 26.52 23.55
CA ALA A 34 -6.30 26.25 22.74
C ALA A 34 -5.92 25.55 21.42
N ALA A 35 -4.88 26.01 20.72
CA ALA A 35 -4.38 25.38 19.51
C ALA A 35 -3.91 23.93 19.76
N ALA A 36 -3.14 23.70 20.83
CA ALA A 36 -2.69 22.36 21.20
C ALA A 36 -3.85 21.41 21.53
N ALA A 37 -4.86 21.88 22.27
CA ALA A 37 -6.06 21.10 22.57
C ALA A 37 -6.87 20.77 21.30
N SER A 38 -6.94 21.72 20.36
CA SER A 38 -7.62 21.52 19.06
C SER A 38 -6.94 20.43 18.24
N LEU A 39 -5.60 20.47 18.16
CA LEU A 39 -4.80 19.48 17.43
C LEU A 39 -4.93 18.08 18.07
N SER A 40 -4.81 17.99 19.39
CA SER A 40 -4.96 16.71 20.11
C SER A 40 -6.37 16.14 19.95
N SER A 41 -7.41 16.98 19.99
CA SER A 41 -8.79 16.52 19.75
C SER A 41 -8.97 16.02 18.31
N ALA A 42 -8.35 16.68 17.33
CA ALA A 42 -8.39 16.24 15.94
C ALA A 42 -7.67 14.89 15.75
N GLN A 43 -6.49 14.73 16.36
CA GLN A 43 -5.72 13.48 16.34
C GLN A 43 -6.49 12.33 17.00
N ASN A 44 -7.03 12.54 18.20
CA ASN A 44 -7.82 11.54 18.90
C ASN A 44 -9.07 11.15 18.11
N ALA A 45 -9.71 12.11 17.41
CA ALA A 45 -10.85 11.82 16.56
C ALA A 45 -10.45 10.96 15.33
N THR A 46 -9.31 11.25 14.70
CA THR A 46 -8.80 10.44 13.59
C THR A 46 -8.41 9.03 14.04
N GLU A 47 -7.77 8.90 15.20
CA GLU A 47 -7.41 7.60 15.77
C GLU A 47 -8.65 6.79 16.17
N ALA A 48 -9.66 7.44 16.76
CA ALA A 48 -10.93 6.80 17.10
C ALA A 48 -11.65 6.30 15.83
N VAL A 49 -11.66 7.10 14.76
CA VAL A 49 -12.22 6.68 13.46
C VAL A 49 -11.43 5.50 12.88
N ALA A 50 -10.11 5.53 12.92
CA ALA A 50 -9.26 4.44 12.44
C ALA A 50 -9.49 3.15 13.23
N THR A 51 -9.54 3.25 14.56
CA THR A 51 -9.78 2.10 15.46
C THR A 51 -11.18 1.50 15.24
N GLU A 52 -12.19 2.35 15.09
CA GLU A 52 -13.56 1.89 14.83
C GLU A 52 -13.68 1.26 13.44
N ARG A 53 -13.01 1.83 12.43
CA ARG A 53 -12.90 1.24 11.10
C ARG A 53 -12.26 -0.14 11.15
N GLU A 54 -11.18 -0.32 11.91
CA GLU A 54 -10.53 -1.61 12.09
C GLU A 54 -11.42 -2.63 12.82
N ARG A 55 -12.15 -2.18 13.86
CA ARG A 55 -13.14 -3.01 14.56
C ARG A 55 -14.24 -3.49 13.62
N ILE A 56 -14.82 -2.58 12.83
CA ILE A 56 -15.85 -2.91 11.83
C ILE A 56 -15.29 -3.91 10.82
N TYR A 57 -14.06 -3.72 10.34
CA TYR A 57 -13.44 -4.67 9.41
C TYR A 57 -13.22 -6.04 10.01
N ARG A 58 -12.83 -6.13 11.28
CA ARG A 58 -12.65 -7.39 12.01
C ARG A 58 -13.97 -8.13 12.17
N ASP A 59 -15.02 -7.42 12.61
CA ASP A 59 -16.37 -7.98 12.76
C ASP A 59 -16.94 -8.42 11.39
N LEU A 60 -16.71 -7.63 10.34
CA LEU A 60 -17.10 -7.95 8.97
C LEU A 60 -16.34 -9.17 8.44
N HIS A 61 -15.04 -9.26 8.72
CA HIS A 61 -14.19 -10.39 8.34
C HIS A 61 -14.66 -11.69 8.98
N ASP A 62 -14.99 -11.66 10.27
CA ASP A 62 -15.32 -12.88 11.01
C ASP A 62 -16.73 -13.39 10.69
N ASP A 63 -17.74 -12.50 10.63
CA ASP A 63 -19.13 -12.92 10.41
C ASP A 63 -19.44 -13.14 8.91
N ILE A 64 -19.00 -12.23 8.02
CA ILE A 64 -19.23 -12.38 6.57
C ILE A 64 -18.23 -13.38 5.97
N GLY A 65 -16.98 -13.37 6.42
CA GLY A 65 -15.97 -14.32 5.95
C GLY A 65 -16.32 -15.76 6.31
N GLY A 66 -16.82 -16.02 7.52
CA GLY A 66 -17.27 -17.36 7.93
C GLY A 66 -18.44 -17.89 7.08
N ARG A 67 -19.43 -17.03 6.79
CA ARG A 67 -20.60 -17.41 5.98
C ARG A 67 -20.24 -17.65 4.52
N LEU A 68 -19.41 -16.78 3.93
CA LEU A 68 -18.95 -16.98 2.57
C LEU A 68 -18.01 -18.19 2.45
N LEU A 69 -17.21 -18.50 3.49
CA LEU A 69 -16.38 -19.69 3.50
C LEU A 69 -17.22 -20.96 3.47
N THR A 70 -18.32 -20.96 4.23
CA THR A 70 -19.33 -22.02 4.23
C THR A 70 -19.96 -22.18 2.84
N LEU A 71 -20.35 -21.08 2.18
CA LEU A 71 -20.90 -21.12 0.81
C LEU A 71 -19.85 -21.55 -0.24
N ALA A 72 -18.58 -21.22 -0.02
CA ALA A 72 -17.47 -21.58 -0.91
C ALA A 72 -17.10 -23.08 -0.84
N HIS A 73 -17.31 -23.73 0.31
CA HIS A 73 -16.93 -25.14 0.55
C HIS A 73 -18.12 -26.09 0.72
N GLY A 74 -19.34 -25.58 0.78
CA GLY A 74 -20.56 -26.39 0.82
C GLY A 74 -20.88 -27.03 -0.53
N GLU A 75 -21.76 -28.04 -0.52
CA GLU A 75 -22.32 -28.64 -1.74
C GLU A 75 -23.33 -27.70 -2.39
N HIS A 76 -22.83 -26.67 -3.07
CA HIS A 76 -23.63 -25.69 -3.80
C HIS A 76 -23.27 -25.72 -5.28
N ALA A 77 -24.12 -25.09 -6.12
CA ALA A 77 -23.82 -24.94 -7.53
C ALA A 77 -22.45 -24.28 -7.72
N PRO A 78 -21.62 -24.75 -8.67
CA PRO A 78 -20.24 -24.29 -8.82
C PRO A 78 -20.11 -22.77 -9.03
N GLU A 79 -21.13 -22.13 -9.59
CA GLU A 79 -21.23 -20.67 -9.74
C GLU A 79 -21.34 -19.94 -8.39
N VAL A 80 -22.10 -20.48 -7.44
CA VAL A 80 -22.31 -19.91 -6.10
C VAL A 80 -21.02 -20.01 -5.29
N SER A 81 -20.34 -21.16 -5.32
CA SER A 81 -19.06 -21.33 -4.64
C SER A 81 -17.95 -20.49 -5.27
N ALA A 82 -18.02 -20.23 -6.57
CA ALA A 82 -17.09 -19.32 -7.23
C ALA A 82 -17.36 -17.85 -6.84
N LEU A 83 -18.64 -17.43 -6.79
CA LEU A 83 -19.03 -16.09 -6.36
C LEU A 83 -18.68 -15.84 -4.88
N ALA A 84 -18.90 -16.82 -3.99
CA ALA A 84 -18.53 -16.69 -2.59
C ALA A 84 -17.01 -16.54 -2.40
N ARG A 85 -16.21 -17.26 -3.22
CA ARG A 85 -14.74 -17.07 -3.25
C ARG A 85 -14.34 -15.69 -3.74
N ASP A 86 -15.07 -15.11 -4.69
CA ASP A 86 -14.88 -13.74 -5.16
C ASP A 86 -15.08 -12.72 -4.06
N VAL A 87 -16.24 -12.79 -3.39
CA VAL A 87 -16.60 -11.85 -2.35
C VAL A 87 -15.64 -12.00 -1.16
N LEU A 88 -15.17 -13.21 -0.86
CA LEU A 88 -14.09 -13.42 0.13
C LEU A 88 -12.77 -12.78 -0.27
N GLN A 89 -12.41 -12.91 -1.55
CA GLN A 89 -11.18 -12.35 -2.06
C GLN A 89 -11.24 -10.82 -2.05
N ASP A 90 -12.38 -10.23 -2.44
CA ASP A 90 -12.67 -8.80 -2.41
C ASP A 90 -12.74 -8.25 -0.98
N LEU A 91 -13.39 -8.96 -0.06
CA LEU A 91 -13.45 -8.61 1.36
C LEU A 91 -12.05 -8.57 1.98
N ARG A 92 -11.23 -9.61 1.75
CA ARG A 92 -9.83 -9.62 2.18
C ARG A 92 -9.05 -8.48 1.55
N ALA A 93 -9.35 -8.14 0.31
CA ALA A 93 -8.72 -7.06 -0.43
C ALA A 93 -8.99 -5.68 0.19
N VAL A 94 -10.22 -5.43 0.65
CA VAL A 94 -10.63 -4.18 1.34
C VAL A 94 -10.05 -4.11 2.75
N VAL A 95 -9.91 -5.25 3.43
CA VAL A 95 -9.32 -5.31 4.78
C VAL A 95 -7.79 -5.17 4.73
N SER A 96 -7.12 -5.70 3.70
CA SER A 96 -5.67 -5.55 3.54
C SER A 96 -5.23 -4.14 3.15
N SER A 97 -6.09 -3.37 2.46
CA SER A 97 -5.83 -1.96 2.12
C SER A 97 -5.98 -1.00 3.32
N THR A 98 -6.06 -1.53 4.54
CA THR A 98 -6.00 -0.73 5.77
C THR A 98 -4.60 -0.79 6.43
N GLN A 99 -3.69 -1.58 5.88
CA GLN A 99 -2.27 -1.52 6.23
C GLN A 99 -1.59 -0.60 5.22
N SER A 100 -1.29 0.62 5.68
CA SER A 100 -0.69 1.71 4.92
C SER A 100 0.44 1.23 4.01
N ALA A 101 0.22 1.21 2.70
CA ALA A 101 1.23 0.97 1.70
C ALA A 101 1.51 2.26 0.91
N GLU A 102 1.58 3.40 1.61
CA GLU A 102 2.36 4.53 1.11
C GLU A 102 3.83 4.18 1.36
N GLY A 103 4.63 4.20 0.29
CA GLY A 103 6.03 3.84 0.37
C GLY A 103 6.71 3.94 -0.98
N SER A 104 8.04 3.90 -0.94
CA SER A 104 8.83 3.83 -2.16
C SER A 104 8.64 2.46 -2.85
N LEU A 105 8.83 2.39 -4.17
CA LEU A 105 8.71 1.13 -4.90
C LEU A 105 9.62 0.04 -4.31
N LEU A 106 10.82 0.38 -3.85
CA LEU A 106 11.73 -0.58 -3.22
C LEU A 106 11.20 -1.10 -1.88
N GLU A 107 10.54 -0.25 -1.07
CA GLU A 107 9.89 -0.68 0.17
C GLU A 107 8.74 -1.64 -0.11
N ILE A 108 7.91 -1.32 -1.11
CA ILE A 108 6.80 -2.18 -1.56
C ILE A 108 7.33 -3.52 -2.06
N LEU A 109 8.38 -3.52 -2.88
CA LEU A 109 9.00 -4.76 -3.38
C LEU A 109 9.59 -5.61 -2.25
N ALA A 110 10.21 -4.98 -1.24
CA ALA A 110 10.74 -5.69 -0.07
C ALA A 110 9.61 -6.35 0.74
N GLN A 111 8.53 -5.63 1.00
CA GLN A 111 7.35 -6.17 1.69
C GLN A 111 6.67 -7.28 0.87
N ILE A 112 6.53 -7.15 -0.45
CA ILE A 112 6.05 -8.23 -1.33
C ILE A 112 6.95 -9.47 -1.17
N ARG A 113 8.27 -9.30 -1.25
CA ARG A 113 9.22 -10.41 -1.10
C ARG A 113 9.02 -11.12 0.23
N ASP A 114 8.99 -10.37 1.32
CA ASP A 114 8.90 -10.93 2.68
C ASP A 114 7.54 -11.66 2.89
N GLU A 115 6.42 -11.12 2.38
CA GLU A 115 5.12 -11.80 2.42
C GLU A 115 5.14 -13.09 1.59
N MET A 116 5.70 -13.05 0.37
CA MET A 116 5.75 -14.22 -0.52
C MET A 116 6.67 -15.30 0.06
N GLU A 117 7.80 -14.93 0.66
CA GLU A 117 8.72 -15.85 1.33
C GLU A 117 8.01 -16.56 2.49
N GLN A 118 7.38 -15.81 3.39
CA GLN A 118 6.65 -16.38 4.52
C GLN A 118 5.53 -17.32 4.05
N ARG A 119 4.77 -16.92 3.02
CA ARG A 119 3.69 -17.73 2.47
C ARG A 119 4.21 -19.01 1.84
N LEU A 120 5.29 -18.96 1.07
CA LEU A 120 5.84 -20.12 0.37
C LEU A 120 6.54 -21.10 1.32
N ASP A 121 7.19 -20.60 2.37
CA ASP A 121 7.83 -21.40 3.41
C ASP A 121 6.79 -22.29 4.13
N THR A 122 5.63 -21.73 4.50
CA THR A 122 4.53 -22.52 5.09
C THR A 122 3.97 -23.61 4.17
N MET A 123 4.23 -23.52 2.87
CA MET A 123 3.77 -24.47 1.85
C MET A 123 4.88 -25.43 1.39
N GLY A 124 6.12 -25.27 1.90
CA GLY A 124 7.27 -26.07 1.48
C GLY A 124 7.73 -25.80 0.04
N VAL A 125 7.45 -24.60 -0.49
CA VAL A 125 7.80 -24.20 -1.86
C VAL A 125 8.97 -23.22 -1.82
N ALA A 126 9.99 -23.43 -2.64
CA ALA A 126 11.18 -22.57 -2.64
C ALA A 126 10.94 -21.26 -3.43
N LEU A 127 11.21 -20.11 -2.81
CA LEU A 127 11.23 -18.81 -3.48
C LEU A 127 12.65 -18.47 -3.99
N ILE A 128 12.76 -18.10 -5.26
CA ILE A 128 13.98 -17.51 -5.83
C ILE A 128 13.67 -16.06 -6.22
N TRP A 129 14.06 -15.12 -5.36
CA TRP A 129 13.93 -13.68 -5.63
C TRP A 129 15.16 -13.14 -6.36
N GLN A 130 14.97 -12.47 -7.49
CA GLN A 130 16.05 -11.84 -8.27
C GLN A 130 15.66 -10.41 -8.64
N GLN A 131 16.32 -9.43 -8.04
CA GLN A 131 16.06 -8.02 -8.31
C GLN A 131 17.28 -7.37 -8.94
N ALA A 132 17.06 -6.65 -10.03
CA ALA A 132 18.12 -5.88 -10.67
C ALA A 132 18.60 -4.75 -9.72
N PRO A 133 19.91 -4.44 -9.69
CA PRO A 133 20.47 -3.47 -8.75
C PRO A 133 20.05 -2.01 -9.05
N ASN A 134 19.53 -1.74 -10.24
CA ASN A 134 19.23 -0.41 -10.77
C ASN A 134 17.72 -0.19 -11.00
N VAL A 135 16.87 -0.81 -10.19
CA VAL A 135 15.42 -0.53 -10.20
C VAL A 135 15.20 0.88 -9.63
N PRO A 136 14.54 1.81 -10.35
CA PRO A 136 14.20 3.13 -9.84
C PRO A 136 13.31 3.05 -8.59
N ASP A 137 13.36 4.07 -7.75
CA ASP A 137 12.61 4.10 -6.49
C ASP A 137 11.65 5.30 -6.36
N PRO A 138 10.64 5.42 -7.25
CA PRO A 138 9.62 6.45 -7.11
C PRO A 138 8.68 6.14 -5.94
N GLN A 139 8.03 7.18 -5.41
CA GLN A 139 6.86 7.02 -4.55
C GLN A 139 5.69 6.50 -5.38
N LEU A 140 5.00 5.49 -4.86
CA LEU A 140 3.80 4.95 -5.51
C LEU A 140 2.53 5.31 -4.74
N PRO A 141 1.42 5.62 -5.43
CA PRO A 141 0.12 5.68 -4.81
C PRO A 141 -0.23 4.36 -4.10
N GLU A 142 -0.94 4.45 -2.97
CA GLU A 142 -1.38 3.27 -2.20
C GLU A 142 -2.17 2.27 -3.06
N ALA A 143 -3.01 2.77 -3.97
CA ALA A 143 -3.77 1.95 -4.90
C ALA A 143 -2.85 1.09 -5.80
N ASP A 144 -1.77 1.69 -6.33
CA ASP A 144 -0.84 1.01 -7.22
C ASP A 144 -0.06 -0.07 -6.47
N ALA A 145 0.44 0.28 -5.28
CA ALA A 145 1.09 -0.68 -4.38
C ALA A 145 0.19 -1.89 -4.13
N LEU A 146 -1.08 -1.65 -3.79
CA LEU A 146 -2.09 -2.68 -3.55
C LEU A 146 -2.35 -3.56 -4.78
N HIS A 147 -2.38 -3.00 -5.99
CA HIS A 147 -2.52 -3.78 -7.22
C HIS A 147 -1.31 -4.71 -7.43
N LEU A 148 -0.08 -4.24 -7.17
CA LEU A 148 1.14 -5.05 -7.25
C LEU A 148 1.10 -6.23 -6.27
N TYR A 149 0.78 -5.99 -5.00
CA TYR A 149 0.61 -7.06 -3.99
C TYR A 149 -0.37 -8.13 -4.46
N ARG A 150 -1.53 -7.68 -4.92
CA ARG A 150 -2.62 -8.56 -5.31
C ARG A 150 -2.29 -9.38 -6.55
N ILE A 151 -1.55 -8.82 -7.50
CA ILE A 151 -1.04 -9.54 -8.66
C ILE A 151 -0.02 -10.60 -8.21
N ALA A 152 0.95 -10.24 -7.36
CA ALA A 152 1.95 -11.18 -6.84
C ALA A 152 1.29 -12.34 -6.08
N ARG A 153 0.35 -12.04 -5.19
CA ARG A 153 -0.35 -13.05 -4.38
C ARG A 153 -1.19 -14.01 -5.24
N GLU A 154 -1.87 -13.49 -6.25
CA GLU A 154 -2.66 -14.31 -7.17
C GLU A 154 -1.74 -15.20 -8.04
N ALA A 155 -0.60 -14.68 -8.50
CA ALA A 155 0.41 -15.47 -9.20
C ALA A 155 0.89 -16.65 -8.35
N ILE A 156 1.32 -16.39 -7.10
CA ILE A 156 1.73 -17.43 -6.16
C ILE A 156 0.60 -18.44 -5.88
N SER A 157 -0.61 -17.96 -5.62
CA SER A 157 -1.76 -18.83 -5.36
C SER A 157 -2.02 -19.76 -6.55
N ASN A 158 -1.92 -19.25 -7.77
CA ASN A 158 -2.10 -20.04 -8.99
C ASN A 158 -1.00 -21.10 -9.14
N SER A 159 0.26 -20.74 -8.96
CA SER A 159 1.39 -21.67 -9.06
C SER A 159 1.31 -22.80 -8.02
N VAL A 160 0.98 -22.49 -6.76
CA VAL A 160 0.92 -23.52 -5.70
C VAL A 160 -0.34 -24.38 -5.81
N ARG A 161 -1.53 -23.78 -5.97
CA ARG A 161 -2.80 -24.52 -5.89
C ARG A 161 -3.19 -25.23 -7.18
N HIS A 162 -2.77 -24.69 -8.32
CA HIS A 162 -3.21 -25.19 -9.62
C HIS A 162 -2.10 -25.87 -10.41
N ALA A 163 -0.84 -25.46 -10.25
CA ALA A 163 0.28 -26.05 -10.98
C ALA A 163 1.09 -27.07 -10.16
N GLY A 164 0.89 -27.13 -8.83
CA GLY A 164 1.65 -28.05 -7.96
C GLY A 164 3.15 -27.72 -7.90
N ALA A 165 3.50 -26.44 -8.10
CA ALA A 165 4.89 -26.00 -8.19
C ALA A 165 5.68 -26.26 -6.90
N SER A 166 6.92 -26.70 -7.04
CA SER A 166 7.88 -26.90 -5.95
C SER A 166 8.84 -25.71 -5.79
N ARG A 167 8.92 -24.87 -6.83
CA ARG A 167 9.78 -23.69 -6.88
C ARG A 167 9.11 -22.58 -7.67
N ILE A 168 9.23 -21.36 -7.14
CA ILE A 168 8.77 -20.16 -7.83
C ILE A 168 9.90 -19.14 -7.87
N ARG A 169 10.13 -18.59 -9.05
CA ARG A 169 11.10 -17.53 -9.29
C ARG A 169 10.38 -16.23 -9.55
N ILE A 170 10.77 -15.18 -8.82
CA ILE A 170 10.29 -13.81 -9.07
C ILE A 170 11.48 -12.98 -9.52
N ARG A 171 11.40 -12.41 -10.72
CA ARG A 171 12.39 -11.44 -11.22
C ARG A 171 11.79 -10.06 -11.26
N VAL A 172 12.54 -9.08 -10.77
CA VAL A 172 12.17 -7.67 -10.81
C VAL A 172 13.27 -6.89 -11.51
N SER A 173 12.89 -6.14 -12.53
CA SER A 173 13.81 -5.26 -13.26
C SER A 173 13.05 -4.03 -13.77
N ALA A 174 13.77 -3.00 -14.16
CA ALA A 174 13.18 -1.82 -14.78
C ALA A 174 14.00 -1.39 -15.98
N THR A 175 13.34 -0.91 -17.03
CA THR A 175 13.98 -0.27 -18.19
C THR A 175 13.36 1.10 -18.38
N ASP A 176 14.18 2.15 -18.28
CA ASP A 176 13.79 3.57 -18.31
C ASP A 176 12.74 3.94 -17.25
N GLN A 177 11.46 3.66 -17.50
CA GLN A 177 10.30 3.93 -16.64
C GLN A 177 9.27 2.79 -16.68
N LEU A 178 9.70 1.59 -17.08
CA LEU A 178 8.84 0.41 -17.14
C LEU A 178 9.34 -0.62 -16.13
N LEU A 179 8.56 -0.85 -15.08
CA LEU A 179 8.76 -1.94 -14.14
C LEU A 179 8.33 -3.26 -14.80
N LEU A 180 9.22 -4.24 -14.76
CA LEU A 180 8.99 -5.60 -15.22
C LEU A 180 9.07 -6.55 -14.02
N MET A 181 7.96 -7.23 -13.72
CA MET A 181 7.89 -8.33 -12.76
C MET A 181 7.55 -9.63 -13.48
N ASP A 182 8.38 -10.64 -13.29
CA ASP A 182 8.25 -11.95 -13.92
C ASP A 182 8.13 -13.02 -12.82
N PHE A 183 6.99 -13.71 -12.81
CA PHE A 183 6.70 -14.82 -11.90
C PHE A 183 6.73 -16.11 -12.71
N THR A 184 7.74 -16.95 -12.51
CA THR A 184 7.90 -18.23 -13.20
C THR A 184 7.86 -19.37 -12.20
N ASP A 185 6.95 -20.33 -12.39
CA ASP A 185 6.88 -21.57 -11.62
C ASP A 185 7.39 -22.79 -12.39
N ASP A 186 7.64 -23.89 -11.70
CA ASP A 186 8.10 -25.18 -12.24
C ASP A 186 6.99 -26.27 -12.29
N GLY A 187 5.72 -25.85 -12.21
CA GLY A 187 4.59 -26.79 -12.13
C GLY A 187 4.18 -27.41 -13.48
N GLU A 188 2.97 -27.96 -13.54
CA GLU A 188 2.43 -28.60 -14.76
C GLU A 188 2.03 -27.60 -15.87
N GLY A 189 2.05 -26.30 -15.56
CA GLY A 189 1.72 -25.23 -16.48
C GLY A 189 0.22 -24.91 -16.58
N PHE A 190 -0.09 -23.78 -17.23
CA PHE A 190 -1.46 -23.31 -17.38
C PHE A 190 -2.03 -23.68 -18.76
N PRO A 191 -3.23 -24.29 -18.85
CA PRO A 191 -3.85 -24.56 -20.15
C PRO A 191 -4.08 -23.24 -20.89
N GLN A 192 -3.48 -23.06 -22.08
CA GLN A 192 -3.58 -21.82 -22.86
C GLN A 192 -5.02 -21.38 -23.10
N GLU A 193 -5.94 -22.34 -23.25
CA GLU A 193 -7.37 -22.13 -23.47
C GLU A 193 -8.08 -21.39 -22.32
N ARG A 194 -7.49 -21.40 -21.11
CA ARG A 194 -8.03 -20.75 -19.90
C ARG A 194 -7.43 -19.37 -19.63
N ILE A 195 -6.37 -18.97 -20.34
CA ILE A 195 -5.73 -17.65 -20.16
C ILE A 195 -6.76 -16.55 -20.47
N GLY A 196 -7.00 -15.66 -19.51
CA GLY A 196 -7.99 -14.59 -19.63
C GLY A 196 -9.45 -15.02 -19.51
N LYS A 197 -9.73 -16.33 -19.39
CA LYS A 197 -11.08 -16.88 -19.15
C LYS A 197 -11.27 -17.37 -17.71
N GLY A 198 -10.17 -17.67 -17.00
CA GLY A 198 -10.18 -17.96 -15.57
C GLY A 198 -10.30 -16.69 -14.73
N ARG A 199 -11.11 -16.72 -13.67
CA ARG A 199 -11.38 -15.58 -12.78
C ARG A 199 -10.10 -14.92 -12.25
N GLY A 200 -9.13 -15.72 -11.79
CA GLY A 200 -7.84 -15.22 -11.31
C GLY A 200 -7.08 -14.42 -12.38
N THR A 201 -6.93 -14.99 -13.59
CA THR A 201 -6.24 -14.31 -14.70
C THR A 201 -6.97 -13.06 -15.20
N SER A 202 -8.31 -13.06 -15.17
CA SER A 202 -9.11 -11.88 -15.53
C SER A 202 -8.93 -10.75 -14.52
N ASN A 203 -8.92 -11.07 -13.22
CA ASN A 203 -8.71 -10.09 -12.16
C ASN A 203 -7.29 -9.52 -12.20
N MET A 204 -6.28 -10.35 -12.47
CA MET A 204 -4.90 -9.88 -12.67
C MET A 204 -4.79 -8.94 -13.87
N ARG A 205 -5.47 -9.25 -14.98
CA ARG A 205 -5.50 -8.38 -16.17
C ARG A 205 -6.11 -7.02 -15.86
N LYS A 206 -7.29 -6.99 -15.23
CA LYS A 206 -7.95 -5.74 -14.83
C LYS A 206 -7.05 -4.88 -13.92
N ARG A 207 -6.38 -5.51 -12.95
CA ARG A 207 -5.45 -4.80 -12.05
C ARG A 207 -4.21 -4.26 -12.79
N ALA A 208 -3.69 -5.00 -13.75
CA ALA A 208 -2.61 -4.51 -14.60
C ALA A 208 -3.06 -3.31 -15.45
N GLU A 209 -4.30 -3.32 -15.94
CA GLU A 209 -4.90 -2.19 -16.66
C GLU A 209 -5.12 -0.97 -15.75
N GLU A 210 -5.54 -1.19 -14.49
CA GLU A 210 -5.65 -0.14 -13.45
C GLU A 210 -4.29 0.50 -13.13
N LEU A 211 -3.20 -0.27 -13.25
CA LEU A 211 -1.82 0.21 -13.17
C LEU A 211 -1.30 0.85 -14.48
N HIS A 212 -2.16 1.04 -15.49
CA HIS A 212 -1.78 1.49 -16.83
C HIS A 212 -0.75 0.58 -17.54
N GLY A 213 -0.66 -0.66 -17.11
CA GLY A 213 0.27 -1.67 -17.59
C GLY A 213 -0.39 -2.78 -18.40
N ASN A 214 0.39 -3.83 -18.64
CA ASN A 214 -0.09 -5.06 -19.26
C ASN A 214 0.46 -6.29 -18.55
N ILE A 215 -0.26 -7.40 -18.68
CA ILE A 215 0.13 -8.69 -18.13
C ILE A 215 -0.10 -9.80 -19.15
N ASP A 216 0.92 -10.65 -19.28
CA ASP A 216 0.96 -11.77 -20.23
C ASP A 216 1.29 -13.08 -19.52
N TRP A 217 0.87 -14.18 -20.14
CA TRP A 217 1.11 -15.54 -19.66
C TRP A 217 1.80 -16.34 -20.77
N ASP A 218 2.99 -16.84 -20.47
CA ASP A 218 3.80 -17.66 -21.36
C ASP A 218 4.11 -19.01 -20.69
N PRO A 219 4.49 -20.04 -21.47
CA PRO A 219 5.07 -21.26 -20.91
C PRO A 219 6.36 -20.95 -20.13
N GLY A 220 6.53 -21.56 -18.96
CA GLY A 220 7.77 -21.41 -18.18
C GLY A 220 8.93 -22.18 -18.81
N THR A 221 10.15 -21.65 -18.66
CA THR A 221 11.36 -22.21 -19.29
C THR A 221 11.83 -23.54 -18.69
N GLU A 222 11.40 -23.84 -17.46
CA GLU A 222 11.75 -25.07 -16.72
C GLU A 222 10.54 -25.98 -16.53
N GLY A 223 9.47 -25.77 -17.30
CA GLY A 223 8.11 -26.23 -16.98
C GLY A 223 7.26 -25.09 -16.42
N GLY A 224 6.01 -25.37 -16.09
CA GLY A 224 5.14 -24.42 -15.40
C GLY A 224 4.66 -23.23 -16.23
N THR A 225 4.29 -22.17 -15.53
CA THR A 225 3.75 -20.94 -16.11
C THR A 225 4.66 -19.77 -15.83
N LYS A 226 4.81 -18.90 -16.81
CA LYS A 226 5.46 -17.60 -16.70
C LYS A 226 4.41 -16.50 -16.79
N VAL A 227 4.34 -15.65 -15.77
CA VAL A 227 3.48 -14.47 -15.74
C VAL A 227 4.35 -13.24 -15.80
N VAL A 228 4.13 -12.38 -16.79
CA VAL A 228 4.94 -11.18 -17.01
C VAL A 228 4.07 -9.94 -16.86
N LEU A 229 4.29 -9.19 -15.79
CA LEU A 229 3.68 -7.90 -15.53
C LEU A 229 4.63 -6.78 -15.99
N ARG A 230 4.09 -5.83 -16.75
CA ARG A 230 4.78 -4.61 -17.20
C ARG A 230 3.95 -3.41 -16.78
N VAL A 231 4.53 -2.53 -15.96
CA VAL A 231 3.83 -1.40 -15.37
C VAL A 231 4.68 -0.14 -15.55
N PRO A 232 4.13 0.94 -16.12
CA PRO A 232 4.78 2.23 -16.10
C PRO A 232 5.00 2.69 -14.66
N ILE A 233 6.19 3.15 -14.34
CA ILE A 233 6.51 3.75 -13.03
C ILE A 233 6.82 5.23 -13.19
N PRO A 234 6.44 6.07 -12.21
CA PRO A 234 6.78 7.49 -12.25
C PRO A 234 8.30 7.69 -12.36
N PRO A 235 8.76 8.78 -12.99
CA PRO A 235 10.16 9.14 -12.91
C PRO A 235 10.56 9.32 -11.44
N SER A 236 11.65 8.68 -11.01
CA SER A 236 12.21 8.93 -9.68
C SER A 236 12.72 10.37 -9.62
N GLU A 237 12.38 11.11 -8.56
CA GLU A 237 13.01 12.41 -8.30
C GLU A 237 14.54 12.21 -8.19
N GLY A 238 15.29 12.73 -9.15
CA GLY A 238 16.74 12.52 -9.29
C GLY A 238 17.22 11.86 -10.59
N SER A 239 16.31 11.52 -11.52
CA SER A 239 16.72 11.11 -12.87
C SER A 239 17.19 12.34 -13.68
N PRO A 240 18.28 12.27 -14.46
CA PRO A 240 18.84 13.41 -15.21
C PRO A 240 17.86 14.05 -16.21
N ALA A 241 16.73 13.40 -16.51
CA ALA A 241 15.64 13.99 -17.30
C ALA A 241 14.95 15.17 -16.61
N THR A 242 14.88 15.18 -15.27
CA THR A 242 14.23 16.26 -14.50
C THR A 242 15.09 17.53 -14.46
N GLU A 243 16.42 17.41 -14.46
CA GLU A 243 17.33 18.56 -14.53
C GLU A 243 17.27 19.27 -15.89
N VAL A 244 17.11 18.54 -17.00
CA VAL A 244 17.01 19.15 -18.33
C VAL A 244 15.70 19.92 -18.51
N GLN A 245 14.59 19.45 -17.94
CA GLN A 245 13.32 20.17 -17.99
C GLN A 245 13.29 21.41 -17.06
N ALA A 246 13.94 21.35 -15.89
CA ALA A 246 14.07 22.50 -15.01
C ALA A 246 14.98 23.59 -15.62
N MET A 247 15.99 23.21 -16.41
CA MET A 247 16.94 24.14 -17.02
C MET A 247 16.41 24.81 -18.30
N ILE A 248 15.40 24.22 -18.97
CA ILE A 248 14.72 24.82 -20.15
C ILE A 248 13.58 25.77 -19.72
N ALA A 249 13.08 25.64 -18.48
CA ALA A 249 11.99 26.46 -17.94
C ALA A 249 12.47 27.71 -17.14
N SER A 250 13.78 27.97 -17.10
CA SER A 250 14.42 29.15 -16.49
C SER A 250 15.10 30.00 -17.56
#